data_AF-A0A9D4MJH5-F1
#
_entry.id   AF-A0A9D4MJH5-F1
#
_cell.length_a   1.000
_cell.length_b   1.000
_cell.length_c   1.000
_cell.angle_alpha   90.00
_cell.angle_beta   90.00
_cell.angle_gamma   90.00
#
_symmetry.space_group_name_H-M   'P 1'
#
loop_
_entity.id
_entity.type
_entity.pdbx_description
1 polymer ?
#
loop_
_entity_poly.entity_id
_entity_poly.type
_entity_poly.pdbx_seq_one_letter_code
_entity_poly.pdbx_strand_id
1 'polypeptide(L)'
;MSDVIKPLIEPSNVTRYLWNTGVRNDAHAQLINDAKVSGELANAVDILIDRIQHRHASWYSHFKDALKHADLTNVVELLDIPQLNIGDVSL
;
A
#
# COMPACT_ATOMS: atom_id res chain seq x y z
N MET A 1 3.53 -6.87 -6.68
CA MET A 1 2.72 -5.86 -7.41
C MET A 1 3.53 -5.32 -8.58
N SER A 2 2.91 -5.06 -9.74
CA SER A 2 3.61 -4.57 -10.95
C SER A 2 4.22 -3.17 -10.77
N ASP A 3 5.37 -2.92 -11.39
CA ASP A 3 6.05 -1.61 -11.43
C ASP A 3 5.22 -0.53 -12.16
N VAL A 4 4.15 -0.92 -12.85
CA VAL A 4 3.17 0.00 -13.45
C VAL A 4 2.18 0.54 -12.40
N ILE A 5 1.88 -0.24 -11.36
CA ILE A 5 0.89 0.14 -10.34
C ILE A 5 1.53 0.96 -9.21
N LYS A 6 2.72 0.56 -8.75
CA LYS A 6 3.37 1.20 -7.59
C LYS A 6 3.51 2.73 -7.70
N PRO A 7 3.89 3.31 -8.85
CA PRO A 7 4.03 4.76 -8.99
C PRO A 7 2.71 5.54 -8.89
N LEU A 8 1.56 4.87 -9.05
CA LEU A 8 0.23 5.48 -8.96
C LEU A 8 -0.26 5.61 -7.51
N ILE A 9 0.44 4.98 -6.56
CA ILE A 9 0.05 4.99 -5.15
C ILE A 9 0.80 6.11 -4.44
N GLU A 10 0.05 7.03 -3.83
CA GLU A 10 0.60 8.02 -2.88
C GLU A 10 0.67 7.40 -1.47
N PRO A 11 1.84 6.93 -1.02
CA PRO A 11 1.95 6.07 0.17
C PRO A 11 1.58 6.81 1.46
N SER A 12 1.73 8.14 1.50
CA SER A 12 1.38 8.93 2.68
C SER A 12 -0.13 8.92 2.98
N ASN A 13 -0.98 8.95 1.94
CA ASN A 13 -2.44 8.93 2.12
C ASN A 13 -2.92 7.55 2.58
N VAL A 14 -2.39 6.49 1.97
CA VAL A 14 -2.67 5.10 2.35
C VAL A 14 -2.19 4.83 3.78
N THR A 15 -0.98 5.27 4.13
CA THR A 15 -0.42 5.13 5.48
C THR A 15 -1.25 5.86 6.53
N ARG A 16 -1.72 7.08 6.23
CA ARG A 16 -2.57 7.86 7.15
C ARG A 16 -3.88 7.15 7.45
N TYR A 17 -4.52 6.54 6.44
CA TYR A 17 -5.75 5.80 6.65
C TYR A 17 -5.54 4.55 7.51
N LEU A 18 -4.50 3.77 7.20
CA LEU A 18 -4.15 2.58 7.98
C LEU A 18 -3.83 2.92 9.44
N TRP A 19 -3.24 4.10 9.69
CA TRP A 19 -3.05 4.63 11.04
C TRP A 19 -4.37 4.89 11.75
N ASN A 20 -5.25 5.66 11.11
CA ASN A 20 -6.52 6.08 11.71
C ASN A 20 -7.48 4.92 11.99
N THR A 21 -7.34 3.81 11.26
CA THR A 21 -8.15 2.59 11.44
C THR A 21 -7.54 1.59 12.42
N GLY A 22 -6.35 1.85 12.96
CA GLY A 22 -5.65 0.94 13.87
C GLY A 22 -5.06 -0.29 13.20
N VAL A 23 -5.20 -0.44 11.87
CA VAL A 23 -4.52 -1.47 11.06
C VAL A 23 -3.00 -1.25 11.08
N ARG A 24 -2.55 -0.04 11.35
CA ARG A 24 -1.14 0.26 11.55
C ARG A 24 -0.97 1.26 12.69
N ASN A 25 0.01 1.07 13.57
CA ASN A 25 0.27 2.00 14.68
C ASN A 25 1.77 2.21 14.96
N ASP A 26 2.64 1.84 14.01
CA ASP A 26 4.08 1.85 14.23
C ASP A 26 4.79 3.12 13.74
N ALA A 27 5.86 3.50 14.44
CA ALA A 27 6.65 4.73 14.27
C ALA A 27 7.30 4.94 12.88
N HIS A 28 7.12 4.01 11.96
CA HIS A 28 7.74 3.97 10.63
C HIS A 28 7.01 4.84 9.58
N ALA A 29 6.05 5.68 9.99
CA ALA A 29 5.52 6.73 9.12
C ALA A 29 6.66 7.64 8.60
N GLN A 30 7.72 7.80 9.40
CA GLN A 30 8.92 8.52 9.02
C GLN A 30 9.65 7.85 7.85
N LEU A 31 9.88 6.53 7.87
CA LEU A 31 10.56 5.82 6.78
C LEU A 31 9.83 5.92 5.43
N ILE A 32 8.49 5.93 5.45
CA ILE A 32 7.69 6.09 4.24
C ILE A 32 7.76 7.53 3.72
N ASN A 33 7.75 8.50 4.63
CA ASN A 33 7.97 9.89 4.26
C ASN A 33 9.40 10.11 3.73
N ASP A 34 10.41 9.47 4.31
CA ASP A 34 11.80 9.58 3.89
C ASP A 34 12.02 8.94 2.51
N ALA A 35 11.43 7.77 2.24
CA ALA A 35 11.47 7.13 0.93
C ALA A 35 10.76 7.96 -0.16
N LYS A 36 9.67 8.65 0.21
CA LYS A 36 9.00 9.61 -0.66
C LYS A 36 9.87 10.83 -0.97
N VAL A 37 10.53 11.41 0.03
CA VAL A 37 11.42 12.58 -0.15
C VAL A 37 12.60 12.25 -1.06
N SER A 38 13.08 11.01 -1.03
CA SER A 38 14.12 10.51 -1.93
C SER A 38 13.64 10.20 -3.36
N GLY A 39 12.34 10.34 -3.65
CA GLY A 39 11.75 10.06 -4.96
C GLY A 39 11.51 8.57 -5.25
N GLU A 40 11.67 7.70 -4.24
CA GLU A 40 11.55 6.24 -4.38
C GLU A 40 10.14 5.76 -3.98
N LEU A 41 9.11 6.30 -4.65
CA LEU A 41 7.71 5.97 -4.35
C LEU A 41 7.42 4.46 -4.43
N ALA A 42 8.00 3.77 -5.42
CA ALA A 42 7.83 2.31 -5.55
C ALA A 42 8.42 1.54 -4.35
N ASN A 43 9.58 1.97 -3.84
CA ASN A 43 10.20 1.40 -2.65
C ASN A 43 9.34 1.67 -1.40
N ALA A 44 8.78 2.89 -1.28
CA ALA A 44 7.86 3.23 -0.19
C ALA A 44 6.59 2.37 -0.18
N VAL A 45 6.04 2.04 -1.36
CA VAL A 45 4.88 1.14 -1.50
C VAL A 45 5.26 -0.29 -1.14
N ASP A 46 6.42 -0.78 -1.55
CA ASP A 46 6.88 -2.13 -1.20
C ASP A 46 7.08 -2.27 0.31
N ILE A 47 7.70 -1.28 0.96
CA ILE A 47 7.83 -1.23 2.42
C ILE A 47 6.45 -1.20 3.09
N LEU A 48 5.50 -0.41 2.56
CA LEU A 48 4.16 -0.34 3.11
C LEU A 48 3.45 -1.71 3.08
N ILE A 49 3.46 -2.37 1.91
CA ILE A 49 2.83 -3.67 1.70
C ILE A 49 3.50 -4.72 2.58
N ASP A 50 4.83 -4.75 2.62
CA ASP A 50 5.59 -5.70 3.43
C ASP A 50 5.22 -5.64 4.92
N ARG A 51 4.95 -4.44 5.43
CA ARG A 51 4.61 -4.26 6.84
C ARG A 51 3.20 -4.68 7.17
N ILE A 52 2.22 -4.39 6.30
CA ILE A 52 0.84 -4.79 6.55
C ILE A 52 0.65 -6.30 6.37
N GLN A 53 1.32 -6.92 5.39
CA GLN A 53 1.22 -8.37 5.15
C GLN A 53 1.70 -9.20 6.34
N HIS A 54 2.77 -8.76 7.02
CA HIS A 54 3.31 -9.46 8.18
C HIS A 54 2.48 -9.27 9.46
N ARG A 55 1.55 -8.33 9.50
CA ARG A 55 0.75 -8.01 10.70
C ARG A 55 -0.69 -8.49 10.63
N HIS A 56 -1.27 -8.58 9.44
CA HIS A 56 -2.70 -8.88 9.28
C HIS A 56 -2.94 -9.98 8.24
N ALA A 57 -3.59 -11.07 8.64
CA ALA A 57 -4.01 -12.11 7.70
C ALA A 57 -4.92 -11.56 6.58
N SER A 58 -5.70 -10.52 6.87
CA SER A 58 -6.56 -9.83 5.91
C SER A 58 -5.93 -8.55 5.33
N TRP A 59 -4.60 -8.42 5.36
CA TRP A 59 -3.87 -7.21 4.92
C TRP A 59 -4.33 -6.69 3.56
N TYR A 60 -4.61 -7.59 2.62
CA TYR A 60 -4.98 -7.21 1.26
C TYR A 60 -6.32 -6.48 1.20
N SER A 61 -7.29 -6.89 2.02
CA SER A 61 -8.57 -6.18 2.15
C SER A 61 -8.37 -4.78 2.75
N HIS A 62 -7.60 -4.66 3.83
CA HIS A 62 -7.29 -3.37 4.45
C HIS A 62 -6.51 -2.44 3.51
N PHE A 63 -5.61 -3.00 2.70
CA PHE A 63 -4.87 -2.26 1.70
C PHE A 63 -5.81 -1.69 0.62
N LYS A 64 -6.72 -2.51 0.08
CA LYS A 64 -7.72 -2.05 -0.89
C LYS A 64 -8.64 -0.98 -0.30
N ASP A 65 -9.07 -1.11 0.94
CA ASP A 65 -9.87 -0.08 1.61
C ASP A 65 -9.08 1.22 1.77
N ALA A 66 -7.81 1.15 2.19
CA ALA A 66 -6.95 2.30 2.30
C ALA A 66 -6.72 3.02 0.95
N LEU A 67 -6.63 2.27 -0.15
CA LEU A 67 -6.56 2.84 -1.50
C LEU A 67 -7.86 3.55 -1.90
N LYS A 68 -9.03 2.94 -1.65
CA LYS A 68 -10.34 3.59 -1.91
C LYS A 68 -10.48 4.90 -1.14
N HIS A 69 -10.07 4.91 0.13
CA HIS A 69 -10.11 6.10 0.97
C HIS A 69 -9.08 7.17 0.59
N ALA A 70 -8.06 6.83 -0.18
CA ALA A 70 -7.11 7.76 -0.76
C ALA A 70 -7.54 8.26 -2.16
N ASP A 71 -8.79 8.01 -2.57
CA ASP A 71 -9.33 8.28 -3.90
C ASP A 71 -8.60 7.54 -5.04
N LEU A 72 -7.93 6.43 -4.72
CA LEU A 72 -7.18 5.59 -5.67
C LEU A 72 -8.02 4.41 -6.17
N THR A 73 -9.29 4.65 -6.51
CA THR A 73 -10.22 3.58 -6.96
C THR A 73 -9.74 2.91 -8.25
N ASN A 74 -9.14 3.67 -9.16
CA ASN A 74 -8.50 3.15 -10.37
C ASN A 74 -7.36 2.16 -10.06
N VAL A 75 -6.57 2.42 -9.00
CA VAL A 75 -5.51 1.51 -8.56
C VAL A 75 -6.13 0.21 -8.04
N VAL A 76 -7.24 0.29 -7.31
CA VAL A 76 -7.96 -0.90 -6.81
C VAL A 76 -8.45 -1.77 -7.97
N GLU A 77 -9.02 -1.16 -9.00
CA GLU A 77 -9.44 -1.87 -10.22
C GLU A 77 -8.27 -2.55 -10.93
N LEU A 78 -7.12 -1.88 -11.03
CA LEU A 78 -5.89 -2.46 -11.59
C LEU A 78 -5.35 -3.64 -10.76
N LEU A 79 -5.56 -3.64 -9.44
CA LEU A 79 -5.19 -4.74 -8.55
C LEU A 79 -6.10 -5.96 -8.67
N ASP A 80 -7.33 -5.80 -9.14
CA ASP A 80 -8.20 -6.94 -9.44
C ASP A 80 -7.87 -7.57 -10.81
N ILE A 81 -6.95 -6.99 -11.60
CA ILE A 81 -6.37 -7.61 -12.80
C ILE A 81 -5.22 -8.53 -12.38
N PRO A 82 -5.36 -9.88 -12.49
CA PRO A 82 -4.38 -10.82 -11.93
C PRO A 82 -2.96 -10.65 -12.50
N GLN A 83 -2.87 -10.20 -13.76
CA GLN A 83 -1.61 -10.03 -14.48
C GLN A 83 -0.80 -8.82 -13.99
N LEU A 84 -1.45 -7.85 -13.35
CA LEU A 84 -0.83 -6.64 -12.83
C LEU A 84 -0.65 -6.72 -11.31
N ASN A 85 -1.45 -7.55 -10.64
CA ASN A 85 -1.33 -7.87 -9.24
C ASN A 85 -0.33 -9.02 -9.00
N ILE A 86 0.94 -8.77 -9.33
CA ILE A 86 2.05 -9.73 -9.14
C ILE A 86 2.46 -9.80 -7.64
N GLY A 87 1.49 -9.88 -6.75
CA GLY A 87 1.68 -10.07 -5.31
C GLY A 87 0.88 -11.31 -4.95
N ASP A 88 1.56 -12.45 -4.98
CA ASP A 88 1.09 -13.79 -4.66
C ASP A 88 -0.05 -13.78 -3.61
N VAL A 89 -1.29 -13.77 -4.08
CA VAL A 89 -2.49 -14.01 -3.27
C VAL A 89 -2.70 -15.51 -3.22
N SER A 90 -1.71 -16.21 -2.68
CA SER A 90 -1.92 -17.57 -2.18
C SER A 90 -2.73 -17.45 -0.90
N LEU A 91 -4.07 -17.61 -1.03
CA LEU A 91 -5.01 -17.89 0.05
C LEU A 91 -4.77 -19.29 0.63
#